data_AF-A0A932KP60-F1
#
_entry.id   AF-A0A932KP60-F1
#
_cell.length_a   1.000
_cell.length_b   1.000
_cell.length_c   1.000
_cell.angle_alpha   90.00
_cell.angle_beta   90.00
_cell.angle_gamma   90.00
#
_symmetry.space_group_name_H-M   'P 1'
#
loop_
_entity.id
_entity.type
_entity.pdbx_description
1 polymer ?
#
loop_
_entity_poly.entity_id
_entity_poly.type
_entity_poly.pdbx_seq_one_letter_code
_entity_poly.pdbx_strand_id
1 'polypeptide(L)'
;MRKTTRRIQKINFIPSKIDGKSYRQEIDLLIEDPLPKNSNQSYFIQFCDYISFFAYLRLIKKLGAGKWHNRLSWLKESDVEDILNRIQPVLNQKANSGNYEYGFVIYPK
;
A
#
# COMPACT_ATOMS: atom_id res chain seq x y z
N MET A 1 4.85 -1.70 25.25
CA MET A 1 5.07 -0.70 24.17
C MET A 1 5.72 0.63 24.59
N ARG A 2 5.66 1.09 25.85
CA ARG A 2 6.19 2.41 26.30
C ARG A 2 7.61 2.75 25.82
N LYS A 3 8.53 1.77 25.75
CA LYS A 3 9.92 1.97 25.29
C LYS A 3 10.01 2.15 23.76
N THR A 4 9.23 1.39 22.99
CA THR A 4 9.16 1.46 21.52
C THR A 4 8.50 2.76 21.06
N THR A 5 7.35 3.09 21.66
CA THR A 5 6.65 4.37 21.42
C THR A 5 7.57 5.56 21.71
N ARG A 6 8.35 5.50 22.81
CA ARG A 6 9.36 6.53 23.15
C ARG A 6 10.50 6.65 22.14
N ARG A 7 10.89 5.57 21.46
CA ARG A 7 11.96 5.58 20.44
C ARG A 7 11.48 6.16 19.11
N ILE A 8 10.21 5.92 18.76
CA ILE A 8 9.59 6.39 17.52
C ILE A 8 9.19 7.86 17.61
N GLN A 9 8.82 8.34 18.81
CA GLN A 9 8.54 9.75 19.06
C GLN A 9 9.76 10.60 18.71
N LYS A 10 9.70 11.27 17.56
CA LYS A 10 10.71 12.24 17.13
C LYS A 10 10.59 13.47 18.05
N ILE A 11 11.49 13.60 19.02
CA ILE A 11 11.53 14.74 19.93
C ILE A 11 11.80 16.00 19.11
N ASN A 12 10.90 16.97 19.15
CA ASN A 12 11.13 18.28 18.56
C ASN A 12 11.75 19.16 19.66
N PHE A 13 13.00 19.60 19.53
CA PHE A 13 13.67 20.32 20.64
C PHE A 13 13.24 21.78 20.79
N ILE A 14 12.46 22.31 19.83
CA ILE A 14 11.98 23.70 19.84
C ILE A 14 10.50 23.71 20.20
N PRO A 15 10.08 24.37 21.29
CA PRO A 15 8.69 24.34 21.73
C PRO A 15 7.85 25.26 20.86
N SER A 16 6.61 24.83 20.57
CA SER A 16 5.62 25.73 19.95
C SER A 16 5.39 26.92 20.88
N LYS A 17 5.49 28.14 20.34
CA LYS A 17 5.18 29.38 21.10
C LYS A 17 3.67 29.56 21.38
N ILE A 18 2.82 28.76 20.75
CA ILE A 18 1.36 28.99 20.71
C ILE A 18 0.62 28.16 21.76
N ASP A 19 1.13 26.96 22.10
CA ASP A 19 0.42 26.03 22.98
C ASP A 19 1.45 25.40 23.92
N GLY A 20 1.44 25.80 25.20
CA GLY A 20 2.36 25.36 26.26
C GLY A 20 2.15 23.91 26.70
N LYS A 21 1.63 23.05 25.82
CA LYS A 21 1.35 21.64 26.11
C LYS A 21 2.62 20.81 26.14
N SER A 22 2.57 19.75 26.94
CA SER A 22 3.63 18.75 27.06
C SER A 22 4.04 18.21 25.68
N TYR A 23 5.34 18.20 25.42
CA TYR A 23 5.96 17.63 24.22
C TYR A 23 5.61 16.18 23.91
N ARG A 24 5.13 15.44 24.91
CA ARG A 24 4.90 14.01 24.82
C ARG A 24 3.44 13.73 24.48
N GLN A 25 3.18 13.47 23.20
CA GLN A 25 1.93 12.86 22.74
C GLN A 25 2.10 11.35 22.66
N GLU A 26 1.27 10.58 23.36
CA GLU A 26 1.26 9.13 23.22
C GLU A 26 0.75 8.76 21.82
N ILE A 27 1.36 7.75 21.19
CA ILE A 27 0.91 7.29 19.87
C ILE A 27 -0.25 6.34 20.13
N ASP A 28 -1.48 6.84 19.99
CA ASP A 28 -2.70 6.12 20.38
C ASP A 28 -3.08 4.98 19.41
N LEU A 29 -2.56 5.01 18.17
CA LEU A 29 -2.93 4.10 17.08
C LEU A 29 -1.73 3.35 16.49
N LEU A 30 -0.75 2.98 17.32
CA LEU A 30 0.33 2.10 16.87
C LEU A 30 -0.16 0.65 16.83
N ILE A 31 -0.55 0.19 15.65
CA ILE A 31 -0.83 -1.24 15.40
C ILE A 31 0.53 -1.94 15.26
N GLU A 32 0.96 -2.69 16.28
CA GLU A 32 2.02 -3.68 16.10
C GLU A 32 1.46 -4.82 15.25
N ASP A 33 2.26 -5.32 14.30
CA ASP A 33 1.93 -6.55 13.56
C ASP A 33 1.60 -7.64 14.59
N PRO A 34 0.35 -8.15 14.68
CA PRO A 34 -0.10 -8.99 15.78
C PRO A 34 0.63 -10.32 15.86
N LEU A 35 1.43 -10.66 14.83
CA LEU A 35 2.30 -11.79 14.82
C LEU A 35 3.71 -11.32 14.47
N PRO A 36 4.69 -11.37 15.38
CA PRO A 36 6.10 -11.23 15.02
C PRO A 36 6.48 -12.43 14.14
N LYS A 37 6.22 -12.32 12.83
CA LYS A 37 6.63 -13.33 11.87
C LYS A 37 8.13 -13.18 11.65
N ASN A 38 8.83 -14.30 11.60
CA ASN A 38 10.19 -14.33 11.09
C ASN A 38 10.20 -13.66 9.72
N SER A 39 11.04 -12.63 9.53
CA SER A 39 11.12 -11.84 8.28
C SER A 39 11.23 -12.70 7.02
N ASN A 40 11.79 -13.91 7.16
CA ASN A 40 11.94 -14.91 6.10
C ASN A 40 10.60 -15.53 5.63
N GLN A 41 9.48 -15.20 6.26
CA GLN A 41 8.15 -15.72 5.94
C GLN A 41 7.20 -14.63 5.44
N SER A 42 7.65 -13.39 5.34
CA SER A 42 6.84 -12.24 4.91
C SER A 42 6.72 -12.09 3.39
N TYR A 43 7.45 -12.92 2.62
CA TYR A 43 7.46 -12.87 1.15
C TYR A 43 6.07 -12.98 0.53
N PHE A 44 5.19 -13.79 1.11
CA PHE A 44 3.84 -13.95 0.61
C PHE A 44 3.05 -12.63 0.70
N ILE A 45 3.08 -11.97 1.86
CA ILE A 45 2.38 -10.70 2.07
C ILE A 45 2.95 -9.62 1.17
N GLN A 46 4.29 -9.51 1.09
CA GLN A 46 4.96 -8.55 0.20
C GLN A 46 4.58 -8.78 -1.27
N PHE A 47 4.48 -10.04 -1.68
CA PHE A 47 4.06 -10.37 -3.04
C PHE A 47 2.58 -10.05 -3.29
N CYS A 48 1.71 -10.28 -2.30
CA CYS A 48 0.31 -9.85 -2.37
C CYS A 48 0.20 -8.32 -2.47
N ASP A 49 0.97 -7.57 -1.67
CA ASP A 49 1.00 -6.09 -1.72
C ASP A 49 1.52 -5.61 -3.08
N TYR A 50 2.55 -6.26 -3.60
CA TYR A 50 3.09 -6.00 -4.93
C TYR A 50 2.01 -6.19 -6.00
N ILE A 51 1.36 -7.35 -6.06
CA ILE A 51 0.30 -7.63 -7.05
C ILE A 51 -0.84 -6.63 -6.92
N SER A 52 -1.32 -6.41 -5.70
CA SER A 52 -2.48 -5.54 -5.46
C SER A 52 -2.18 -4.07 -5.79
N PHE A 53 -0.94 -3.62 -5.60
CA PHE A 53 -0.50 -2.30 -6.04
C PHE A 53 -0.55 -2.15 -7.58
N PHE A 54 -0.02 -3.09 -8.35
CA PHE A 54 -0.06 -3.00 -9.82
C PHE A 54 -1.48 -3.15 -10.38
N ALA A 55 -2.30 -4.00 -9.77
CA ALA A 55 -3.73 -4.09 -10.11
C ALA A 55 -4.43 -2.74 -9.89
N TYR A 56 -4.19 -2.11 -8.73
CA TYR A 56 -4.73 -0.78 -8.41
C TYR A 56 -4.31 0.29 -9.42
N LEU A 57 -3.02 0.35 -9.78
CA LEU A 57 -2.52 1.32 -10.75
C LEU A 57 -3.19 1.17 -12.12
N ARG A 58 -3.33 -0.07 -12.59
CA ARG A 58 -4.02 -0.39 -13.85
C ARG A 58 -5.49 0.00 -13.80
N LEU A 59 -6.20 -0.32 -12.70
CA LEU A 59 -7.62 -0.03 -12.55
C LEU A 59 -7.91 1.47 -12.47
N ILE A 60 -7.08 2.25 -11.75
CA ILE A 60 -7.23 3.71 -11.72
C ILE A 60 -7.19 4.31 -13.12
N LYS A 61 -6.25 3.86 -13.95
CA LYS A 61 -6.11 4.35 -15.32
C LYS A 61 -7.27 3.89 -16.19
N LYS A 62 -7.58 2.59 -16.16
CA LYS A 62 -8.63 1.98 -16.99
C LYS A 62 -10.01 2.54 -16.70
N LEU A 63 -10.33 2.84 -15.44
CA LEU A 63 -11.62 3.41 -15.02
C LEU A 63 -11.64 4.94 -15.05
N GLY A 64 -10.51 5.61 -15.28
CA GLY A 64 -10.41 7.06 -15.15
C GLY A 64 -10.73 7.58 -13.74
N ALA A 65 -10.66 6.72 -12.72
CA ALA A 65 -11.08 7.02 -11.35
C ALA A 65 -10.11 7.93 -10.58
N GLY A 66 -8.98 8.29 -11.18
CA GLY A 66 -8.01 9.19 -10.57
C GLY A 66 -6.70 9.30 -11.35
N LYS A 67 -5.71 9.93 -10.72
CA LYS A 67 -4.35 10.06 -11.24
C LYS A 67 -3.37 9.34 -10.32
N TRP A 68 -2.31 8.80 -10.92
CA TRP A 68 -1.20 8.26 -10.14
C TRP A 68 -0.52 9.36 -9.35
N HIS A 69 0.03 8.99 -8.20
CA HIS A 69 0.81 9.92 -7.39
C HIS A 69 2.07 10.36 -8.15
N ASN A 70 2.45 11.64 -8.02
CA ASN A 70 3.64 12.22 -8.66
C ASN A 70 4.97 11.49 -8.36
N ARG A 71 5.01 10.63 -7.32
CA ARG A 71 6.18 9.82 -6.98
C ARG A 71 6.42 8.65 -7.95
N LEU A 72 5.43 8.36 -8.78
CA LEU A 72 5.45 7.32 -9.81
C LEU A 72 5.71 7.90 -11.21
N SER A 73 6.22 9.12 -11.31
CA SER A 73 6.51 9.78 -12.60
C SER A 73 7.51 8.99 -13.48
N TRP A 74 8.32 8.15 -12.86
CA TRP A 74 9.27 7.26 -13.54
C TRP A 74 8.62 5.99 -14.10
N LEU A 75 7.42 5.63 -13.65
CA LEU A 75 6.73 4.41 -14.02
C LEU A 75 5.78 4.69 -15.19
N LYS A 76 5.89 3.94 -16.27
CA LYS A 76 4.99 4.04 -17.43
C LYS A 76 3.85 3.04 -17.30
N GLU A 77 2.76 3.32 -18.02
CA GLU A 77 1.63 2.38 -18.10
C GLU A 77 2.04 1.06 -18.75
N SER A 78 2.90 1.09 -19.77
CA SER A 78 3.48 -0.11 -20.38
C SER A 78 4.19 -1.00 -19.38
N ASP A 79 4.93 -0.41 -18.43
CA ASP A 79 5.66 -1.18 -17.41
C ASP A 79 4.69 -1.93 -16.49
N VAL A 80 3.55 -1.30 -16.16
CA VAL A 80 2.48 -1.91 -15.36
C VAL A 80 1.82 -3.05 -16.13
N GLU A 81 1.52 -2.85 -17.41
CA GLU A 81 0.96 -3.89 -18.28
C GLU A 81 1.91 -5.08 -18.42
N ASP A 82 3.20 -4.83 -18.64
CA ASP A 82 4.23 -5.88 -18.73
C ASP A 82 4.33 -6.71 -17.45
N ILE A 83 4.27 -6.05 -16.29
CA ILE A 83 4.28 -6.73 -14.99
C ILE A 83 3.03 -7.59 -14.82
N LEU A 84 1.85 -7.06 -15.13
CA LEU A 84 0.59 -7.80 -15.02
C LEU A 84 0.54 -8.97 -16.01
N ASN A 85 1.05 -8.81 -17.23
CA ASN A 85 1.18 -9.89 -18.23
C ASN A 85 2.09 -11.02 -17.75
N ARG A 86 3.19 -10.69 -17.06
CA ARG A 86 4.08 -11.72 -16.48
C ARG A 86 3.43 -12.50 -15.33
N ILE A 87 2.58 -11.85 -14.55
CA ILE A 87 1.90 -12.45 -13.38
C ILE A 87 0.59 -13.14 -13.82
N GLN A 88 0.03 -12.76 -14.96
CA GLN A 88 -1.23 -13.26 -15.50
C GLN A 88 -1.42 -14.79 -15.43
N PRO A 89 -0.40 -15.65 -15.66
CA PRO A 89 -0.57 -17.11 -15.56
C PRO A 89 -0.94 -17.62 -14.17
N VAL A 90 -0.62 -16.88 -13.11
CA VAL A 90 -0.91 -17.27 -11.71
C VAL A 90 -2.14 -16.56 -11.14
N LEU A 91 -2.77 -15.65 -11.89
CA LEU A 91 -3.98 -14.95 -11.46
C LEU A 91 -5.23 -15.78 -11.74
N ASN A 92 -6.27 -15.62 -10.91
CA ASN A 92 -7.57 -16.23 -11.14
C ASN A 92 -8.36 -15.47 -12.23
N GLN A 93 -8.04 -15.74 -13.49
CA GLN A 93 -8.71 -15.11 -14.63
C GLN A 93 -10.20 -15.46 -14.75
N LYS A 94 -10.63 -16.57 -14.13
CA LYS A 94 -12.03 -17.00 -14.11
C LYS A 94 -12.90 -16.23 -13.10
N ALA A 95 -12.28 -15.39 -12.26
CA ALA A 95 -13.00 -14.61 -11.25
C ALA A 95 -13.97 -13.60 -11.87
N ASN A 96 -13.71 -13.15 -13.10
CA ASN A 96 -14.59 -12.26 -13.84
C ASN A 96 -15.09 -12.92 -15.13
N SER A 97 -16.40 -12.90 -15.36
CA SER A 97 -17.04 -13.32 -16.60
C SER A 97 -17.25 -12.18 -17.61
N GLY A 98 -16.88 -10.95 -17.25
CA GLY A 98 -16.97 -9.75 -18.09
C GLY A 98 -15.65 -9.37 -18.78
N ASN A 99 -15.61 -8.16 -19.36
CA ASN A 99 -14.54 -7.71 -20.26
C ASN A 99 -13.27 -7.17 -19.57
N TYR A 100 -13.10 -7.35 -18.26
CA TYR A 100 -11.91 -6.84 -17.57
C TYR A 100 -10.78 -7.88 -17.60
N GLU A 101 -9.66 -7.47 -18.20
CA GLU A 101 -8.39 -8.19 -18.23
C GLU A 101 -7.92 -8.62 -16.83
N TYR A 102 -7.06 -9.65 -16.80
CA TYR A 102 -6.41 -10.17 -15.58
C TYR A 102 -7.36 -10.75 -14.52
N GLY A 103 -8.65 -10.96 -14.85
CA GLY A 103 -9.64 -11.50 -13.92
C GLY A 103 -10.11 -10.48 -12.87
N PHE A 104 -9.89 -9.18 -13.09
CA PHE A 104 -10.32 -8.15 -12.15
C PHE A 104 -11.85 -8.10 -12.06
N VAL A 105 -12.35 -8.13 -10.82
CA VAL A 105 -13.78 -7.96 -10.53
C VAL A 105 -13.98 -6.56 -9.95
N ILE A 106 -14.84 -5.79 -10.60
CA ILE A 106 -15.11 -4.40 -10.26
C ILE A 106 -16.61 -4.28 -9.99
N TYR A 107 -16.96 -3.60 -8.90
CA TYR A 107 -18.33 -3.30 -8.51
C TYR A 107 -18.51 -1.80 -8.28
N PRO A 108 -19.73 -1.25 -8.46
CA PRO A 108 -20.88 -1.90 -9.09
C PRO A 108 -20.60 -2.22 -10.57
N LYS A 109 -21.36 -3.16 -11.13
CA LYS A 109 -21.31 -3.46 -12.57
C LYS A 109 -21.99 -2.37 -13.38
#